data_AF-A0A0D0DS32-F1
#
_entry.id   AF-A0A0D0DS32-F1
#
_cell.length_a   1.000
_cell.length_b   1.000
_cell.length_c   1.000
_cell.angle_alpha   90.00
_cell.angle_beta   90.00
_cell.angle_gamma   90.00
#
_symmetry.space_group_name_H-M   'P 1'
#
loop_
_entity.id
_entity.type
_entity.pdbx_description
1 polymer ?
#
loop_
_entity_poly.entity_id
_entity_poly.type
_entity_poly.pdbx_seq_one_letter_code
_entity_poly.pdbx_strand_id
1 'polypeptide(L)' 'MLKHKEHIFLLLFHVTMDILPAQASAVLSEWVFLLSKETCTDRHNKLSPTMLETLQILKFTYV' A
#
# COMPACT_ATOMS: atom_id res chain seq x y z
N MET A 1 16.10 7.72 36.09
CA MET A 1 16.47 8.30 34.78
C MET A 1 16.45 7.28 33.63
N LEU A 2 16.73 5.98 33.87
CA LEU A 2 16.66 4.92 32.85
C LEU A 2 15.24 4.52 32.43
N LYS A 3 14.28 4.36 33.37
CA LYS A 3 12.88 3.98 33.06
C LYS A 3 12.17 4.90 32.06
N HIS A 4 12.46 6.20 32.08
CA HIS A 4 11.81 7.16 31.18
C HIS A 4 12.23 6.98 29.72
N LYS A 5 13.47 6.56 29.46
CA LYS A 5 13.97 6.27 28.11
C LYS A 5 13.34 4.99 27.54
N GLU A 6 13.05 4.00 28.37
CA GLU A 6 12.39 2.76 27.93
C GLU A 6 10.94 3.00 27.48
N HIS A 7 10.19 3.83 28.21
CA HIS A 7 8.83 4.20 27.80
C HIS A 7 8.82 5.00 26.50
N ILE A 8 9.79 5.90 26.29
CA ILE A 8 9.93 6.64 25.04
C ILE A 8 10.26 5.69 23.88
N PHE A 9 11.15 4.71 24.09
CA PHE A 9 11.50 3.72 23.07
C PHE A 9 10.31 2.84 22.69
N LEU A 10 9.52 2.37 23.67
CA LEU A 10 8.31 1.59 23.42
C LEU A 10 7.27 2.40 22.64
N LEU A 11 7.11 3.69 22.97
CA LEU A 11 6.19 4.57 22.27
C LEU A 11 6.63 4.80 20.82
N LEU A 12 7.91 5.07 20.59
CA LEU A 12 8.49 5.20 19.25
C LEU A 12 8.35 3.90 18.45
N PHE A 13 8.58 2.75 19.08
CA PHE A 13 8.41 1.45 18.44
C PHE A 13 6.96 1.24 17.98
N HIS A 14 5.98 1.52 18.84
CA HIS A 14 4.55 1.43 18.49
C HIS A 14 4.20 2.36 17.32
N VAL A 15 4.58 3.62 17.41
CA VAL A 15 4.31 4.61 16.35
C VAL A 15 4.99 4.22 15.04
N THR A 16 6.21 3.70 15.09
CA THR A 16 6.95 3.26 13.90
C THR A 16 6.30 2.02 13.27
N MET A 17 5.76 1.12 14.08
CA MET A 17 5.01 -0.06 13.61
C MET A 17 3.72 0.32 12.89
N ASP A 18 3.12 1.47 13.18
CA ASP A 18 1.94 1.95 12.44
C ASP A 18 2.34 2.74 11.17
N ILE A 19 3.36 3.61 11.29
CA ILE A 19 3.77 4.52 10.21
C ILE A 19 4.46 3.78 9.08
N LEU A 20 5.40 2.86 9.37
CA LEU A 20 6.16 2.19 8.32
C LEU A 20 5.28 1.35 7.39
N PRO A 21 4.33 0.52 7.89
CA PRO A 21 3.43 -0.22 7.02
C PRO A 21 2.43 0.66 6.31
N ALA A 22 1.94 1.74 6.93
CA ALA A 22 1.04 2.70 6.29
C ALA A 22 1.73 3.39 5.09
N GLN A 23 2.97 3.84 5.27
CA GLN A 23 3.77 4.46 4.20
C GLN A 23 4.09 3.46 3.08
N ALA A 24 4.51 2.23 3.44
CA ALA A 24 4.78 1.18 2.46
C ALA A 24 3.52 0.83 1.64
N SER A 25 2.36 0.75 2.29
CA SER A 25 1.08 0.46 1.64
C SER A 25 0.64 1.59 0.69
N ALA A 26 0.86 2.85 1.08
CA ALA A 26 0.54 4.00 0.24
C ALA A 26 1.40 4.03 -1.03
N VAL A 27 2.72 3.88 -0.90
CA VAL A 27 3.66 3.85 -2.04
C VAL A 27 3.34 2.68 -2.97
N LEU A 28 3.08 1.49 -2.41
CA LEU A 28 2.72 0.32 -3.20
C LEU A 28 1.37 0.52 -3.93
N SER A 29 0.40 1.16 -3.27
CA SER A 29 -0.89 1.49 -3.90
C SER A 29 -0.72 2.49 -5.05
N GLU A 30 0.11 3.53 -4.89
CA GLU A 30 0.45 4.45 -5.98
C GLU A 30 1.08 3.74 -7.17
N TRP A 31 2.02 2.83 -6.92
CA TRP A 31 2.62 1.98 -7.96
C TRP A 31 1.58 1.09 -8.65
N VAL A 32 0.66 0.48 -7.89
CA VAL A 32 -0.44 -0.33 -8.45
C VAL A 32 -1.36 0.54 -9.31
N PHE A 33 -1.69 1.76 -8.87
CA PHE A 33 -2.49 2.71 -9.65
C PHE A 33 -1.78 3.15 -10.93
N LEU A 34 -0.48 3.46 -10.88
CA LEU A 34 0.31 3.81 -12.06
C LEU A 34 0.42 2.65 -13.05
N LEU A 35 0.68 1.44 -12.56
CA LEU A 35 0.71 0.23 -13.39
C LEU A 35 -0.67 -0.09 -13.99
N SER A 36 -1.73 0.22 -13.25
CA SER A 36 -3.09 0.10 -13.78
C SER A 36 -3.39 1.10 -14.88
N LYS A 37 -2.83 2.31 -14.81
CA LYS A 37 -3.00 3.33 -15.85
C LYS A 37 -2.42 2.85 -17.17
N GLU A 38 -1.23 2.26 -17.17
CA GLU A 38 -0.65 1.67 -18.38
C GLU A 38 -1.53 0.56 -18.96
N THR A 39 -2.06 -0.32 -18.11
CA THR A 39 -2.92 -1.44 -18.56
C THR A 39 -4.36 -1.05 -18.91
N CYS A 40 -4.88 0.04 -18.34
CA CYS A 40 -6.27 0.49 -18.50
C CYS A 40 -6.45 1.55 -19.59
N THR A 41 -5.44 2.41 -19.82
CA THR A 41 -5.54 3.52 -20.80
C THR A 41 -4.76 3.25 -22.08
N ASP A 42 -3.57 2.64 -22.03
CA ASP A 42 -2.71 2.52 -23.22
C ASP A 42 -3.03 1.28 -24.08
N ARG A 43 -3.51 0.20 -23.45
CA ARG A 43 -4.14 -0.91 -24.17
C ARG A 43 -5.64 -0.72 -24.11
N HIS A 44 -6.26 -0.53 -25.27
CA HIS A 44 -7.71 -0.35 -25.51
C HIS A 44 -8.52 -1.60 -25.09
N ASN A 45 -8.39 -2.02 -23.84
CA ASN A 45 -9.03 -3.19 -23.26
C ASN A 45 -10.42 -2.73 -22.81
N LYS A 46 -11.47 -3.25 -23.45
CA LYS A 46 -12.88 -2.96 -23.11
C LYS A 46 -13.30 -3.60 -21.78
N LEU A 47 -12.41 -3.59 -20.78
CA LEU A 47 -12.69 -4.09 -19.46
C LEU A 47 -13.51 -3.03 -18.72
N SER A 48 -14.64 -3.45 -18.15
CA SER A 48 -15.41 -2.56 -17.31
C SER A 48 -14.59 -2.15 -16.07
N PRO A 49 -14.81 -0.95 -15.52
CA PRO A 49 -14.12 -0.49 -14.31
C PRO A 49 -14.19 -1.51 -13.16
N THR A 50 -15.35 -2.16 -12.99
CA THR A 50 -15.57 -3.20 -11.97
C THR A 50 -14.71 -4.45 -12.19
N MET A 51 -14.52 -4.89 -13.44
CA MET A 51 -13.60 -6.00 -13.74
C MET A 51 -12.15 -5.61 -13.48
N LEU A 52 -11.79 -4.36 -13.77
CA LEU A 52 -10.45 -3.84 -13.55
C LEU A 52 -10.10 -3.80 -12.04
N GLU A 53 -11.02 -3.32 -11.20
CA GLU A 53 -10.86 -3.31 -9.74
C GLU A 53 -10.70 -4.73 -9.19
N THR A 54 -11.57 -5.65 -9.62
CA THR A 54 -11.49 -7.06 -9.21
C THR A 54 -10.15 -7.68 -9.61
N LEU A 55 -9.67 -7.40 -10.82
CA LEU A 55 -8.41 -7.91 -11.33
C LEU A 55 -7.20 -7.33 -10.58
N GLN A 56 -7.25 -6.05 -10.20
CA GLN A 56 -6.21 -5.41 -9.41
C GLN A 56 -6.14 -5.95 -7.98
N ILE A 57 -7.27 -6.15 -7.33
CA ILE A 57 -7.35 -6.76 -5.99
C ILE A 57 -6.81 -8.19 -6.05
N LEU A 58 -7.19 -8.96 -7.06
CA LEU A 58 -6.67 -10.31 -7.27
C LEU A 58 -5.16 -10.27 -7.48
N LYS A 59 -4.65 -9.36 -8.32
CA LYS A 59 -3.20 -9.24 -8.55
C LYS A 59 -2.44 -8.86 -7.28
N PHE A 60 -2.99 -7.99 -6.44
CA PHE A 60 -2.38 -7.59 -5.18
C PHE A 60 -2.44 -8.67 -4.10
N THR A 61 -3.48 -9.51 -4.11
CA THR A 61 -3.65 -10.60 -3.14
C THR A 61 -2.75 -11.81 -3.45
N TYR A 62 -2.37 -12.00 -4.72
CA TYR A 62 -1.55 -13.13 -5.19
C TYR A 62 -0.08 -12.77 -5.47
N VAL A 63 0.32 -11.52 -5.24
CA VAL A 63 1.71 -11.03 -5.28
C VAL A 63 2.23 -10.93 -3.85
#